data_AF-A0A6A4V0E9-F1
#
_entry.id   AF-A0A6A4V0E9-F1
#
_cell.length_a   1.000
_cell.length_b   1.000
_cell.length_c   1.000
_cell.angle_alpha   90.00
_cell.angle_beta   90.00
_cell.angle_gamma   90.00
#
_symmetry.space_group_name_H-M   'P 1'
#
loop_
_entity.id
_entity.type
_entity.pdbx_description
1 polymer ?
#
loop_
_entity_poly.entity_id
_entity_poly.type
_entity_poly.pdbx_seq_one_letter_code
_entity_poly.pdbx_strand_id
1 'polypeptide(L)'
;MQMPHDLTQLPLPKSRPALGKPDLDSPLMQQARALEASFLSEMLGHAGVGDTSESFGGGVGEDQFASFLRDEEARQMVAHGGIGLAEQLFRAMVKGQKDAE
;
A
#
# COMPACT_ATOMS: atom_id res chain seq x y z
N MET A 1 63.22 22.55 9.03
CA MET A 1 61.94 23.30 9.09
C MET A 1 60.86 22.42 8.50
N GLN A 2 60.11 21.72 9.36
CA GLN A 2 58.97 20.88 8.97
C GLN A 2 57.71 21.76 9.03
N MET A 3 56.98 21.87 7.92
CA MET A 3 55.64 22.46 7.92
C MET A 3 54.61 21.31 7.82
N PRO A 4 53.62 21.23 8.72
CA PRO A 4 52.58 20.21 8.67
C PRO A 4 51.49 20.62 7.66
N HIS A 5 51.24 19.79 6.65
CA HIS A 5 50.03 19.89 5.84
C HIS A 5 49.05 18.80 6.28
N ASP A 6 48.42 19.06 7.41
CA ASP A 6 47.21 18.34 7.82
C ASP A 6 46.02 19.02 7.14
N LEU A 7 45.76 18.63 5.90
CA LEU A 7 44.56 19.03 5.16
C LEU A 7 43.41 18.11 5.59
N THR A 8 42.86 18.52 6.72
CA THR A 8 41.49 18.30 7.20
C THR A 8 40.59 17.57 6.20
N GLN A 9 40.32 16.29 6.49
CA GLN A 9 39.28 15.54 5.79
C GLN A 9 37.94 16.26 5.94
N LEU A 10 37.42 16.77 4.83
CA LEU A 10 36.07 17.32 4.76
C LEU A 10 35.09 16.14 4.93
N PRO A 11 34.22 16.14 5.95
CA PRO A 11 33.24 15.08 6.10
C PRO A 11 32.31 15.09 4.90
N LEU A 12 32.26 13.96 4.18
CA LEU A 12 31.32 13.75 3.09
C LEU A 12 29.89 14.04 3.60
N PRO A 13 29.07 14.82 2.88
CA PRO A 13 27.70 15.06 3.28
C PRO A 13 26.98 13.72 3.36
N LYS A 14 26.38 13.43 4.52
CA LYS A 14 25.52 12.25 4.72
C LYS A 14 24.44 12.31 3.63
N SER A 15 24.44 11.33 2.74
CA SER A 15 23.47 11.18 1.67
C SER A 15 22.07 11.32 2.27
N ARG A 16 21.33 12.36 1.90
CA ARG A 16 19.89 12.43 2.16
C ARG A 16 19.31 11.11 1.65
N PRO A 17 18.43 10.41 2.40
CA PRO A 17 17.74 9.29 1.84
C PRO A 17 16.97 9.85 0.65
N ALA A 18 17.41 9.50 -0.56
CA ALA A 18 16.58 9.69 -1.73
C ALA A 18 15.25 9.03 -1.35
N LEU A 19 14.13 9.74 -1.50
CA LEU A 19 12.83 9.10 -1.62
C LEU A 19 12.89 8.28 -2.91
N GLY A 20 13.61 7.16 -2.84
CA GLY A 20 13.77 6.20 -3.92
C GLY A 20 12.39 5.66 -4.28
N LYS A 21 12.30 5.04 -5.45
CA LYS A 21 11.09 4.31 -5.85
C LYS A 21 10.63 3.47 -4.66
N PRO A 22 9.31 3.44 -4.37
CA PRO A 22 8.80 2.67 -3.25
C PRO A 22 9.36 1.25 -3.33
N ASP A 23 9.96 0.78 -2.25
CA ASP A 23 10.34 -0.62 -2.16
C ASP A 23 9.05 -1.44 -2.14
N LEU A 24 8.76 -2.07 -3.28
CA LEU A 24 7.50 -2.75 -3.53
C LEU A 24 7.32 -3.96 -2.60
N ASP A 25 8.42 -4.48 -2.07
CA ASP A 25 8.44 -5.64 -1.18
C ASP A 25 8.51 -5.24 0.31
N SER A 26 8.66 -3.94 0.61
CA SER A 26 8.72 -3.46 1.98
C SER A 26 7.43 -3.82 2.76
N PRO A 27 7.53 -4.19 4.06
CA PRO A 27 6.35 -4.48 4.88
C PRO A 27 5.32 -3.35 4.88
N LEU A 28 5.79 -2.10 4.79
CA LEU A 28 4.93 -0.92 4.75
C LEU A 28 4.17 -0.82 3.41
N MET A 29 4.80 -1.18 2.29
CA MET A 29 4.09 -1.25 1.01
C MET A 29 3.07 -2.39 1.00
N GLN A 30 3.38 -3.54 1.60
CA GLN A 30 2.44 -4.65 1.74
C GLN A 30 1.20 -4.23 2.54
N GLN A 31 1.38 -3.50 3.64
CA GLN A 31 0.27 -2.93 4.41
C GLN A 31 -0.52 -1.90 3.59
N ALA A 32 0.15 -1.07 2.79
CA ALA A 32 -0.51 -0.10 1.94
C ALA A 32 -1.40 -0.77 0.88
N ARG A 33 -0.89 -1.84 0.24
CA ARG A 33 -1.64 -2.68 -0.69
C ARG A 33 -2.82 -3.38 -0.03
N ALA A 34 -2.63 -3.90 1.18
CA ALA A 34 -3.71 -4.52 1.95
C ALA A 34 -4.83 -3.51 2.25
N LEU A 35 -4.47 -2.28 2.61
CA LEU A 35 -5.43 -1.20 2.87
C LEU A 35 -6.16 -0.76 1.59
N GLU A 36 -5.48 -0.69 0.45
CA GLU A 36 -6.14 -0.46 -0.84
C GLU A 36 -7.10 -1.59 -1.21
N ALA A 37 -6.72 -2.85 -0.95
CA ALA A 37 -7.60 -4.00 -1.21
C ALA A 37 -8.86 -3.94 -0.32
N SER A 38 -8.73 -3.64 0.97
CA SER A 38 -9.89 -3.46 1.85
C SER A 38 -10.78 -2.31 1.39
N PHE A 39 -10.20 -1.19 0.96
CA PHE A 39 -10.98 -0.09 0.40
C PHE A 39 -11.74 -0.51 -0.86
N LEU A 40 -11.09 -1.22 -1.79
CA LEU A 40 -11.73 -1.70 -3.01
C LEU A 40 -12.85 -2.70 -2.72
N SER A 41 -12.68 -3.61 -1.75
CA SER A 41 -13.73 -4.57 -1.35
C SER A 41 -15.02 -3.86 -0.92
N GLU A 42 -14.90 -2.80 -0.11
CA GLU A 42 -16.03 -1.97 0.29
C GLU A 42 -16.67 -1.25 -0.91
N MET A 43 -15.85 -0.70 -1.81
CA MET A 43 -16.37 -0.02 -3.00
C MET A 43 -17.08 -0.98 -3.96
N LEU A 44 -16.57 -2.21 -4.11
CA LEU A 44 -17.24 -3.26 -4.88
C LEU A 44 -18.61 -3.59 -4.26
N GLY A 45 -18.68 -3.69 -2.93
CA GLY A 45 -19.95 -3.84 -2.23
C GLY A 45 -20.93 -2.69 -2.48
N HIS A 46 -20.47 -1.44 -2.38
CA HIS A 46 -21.32 -0.29 -2.68
C HIS A 46 -21.74 -0.18 -4.16
N ALA A 47 -20.97 -0.77 -5.07
CA ALA A 47 -21.31 -0.88 -6.48
C ALA A 47 -22.33 -2.00 -6.78
N GLY A 48 -22.74 -2.78 -5.77
CA GLY A 48 -23.66 -3.91 -5.89
C GLY A 48 -23.01 -5.19 -6.39
N VAL A 49 -21.67 -5.28 -6.36
CA VAL A 49 -20.95 -6.52 -6.71
C VAL A 49 -21.20 -7.55 -5.62
N GLY A 50 -21.64 -8.74 -6.01
CA GLY A 50 -21.97 -9.82 -5.07
C GLY A 50 -23.39 -9.74 -4.49
N ASP A 51 -24.23 -8.81 -4.95
CA ASP A 51 -25.65 -8.83 -4.61
C ASP A 51 -26.35 -10.01 -5.29
N THR A 52 -27.16 -10.76 -4.52
CA THR A 52 -27.91 -11.90 -5.03
C THR A 52 -29.02 -11.48 -5.99
N SER A 53 -29.14 -12.21 -7.10
CA SER A 53 -30.23 -12.02 -8.06
C SER A 53 -31.54 -12.63 -7.56
N GLU A 54 -32.66 -11.89 -7.65
CA GLU A 54 -33.95 -12.34 -7.11
C GLU A 54 -34.56 -13.56 -7.82
N SER A 55 -34.22 -13.79 -9.10
CA SER A 55 -34.90 -14.82 -9.90
C SER A 55 -34.07 -16.10 -10.09
N PHE A 56 -32.75 -16.04 -9.93
CA PHE A 56 -31.82 -17.15 -10.21
C PHE A 56 -30.55 -17.14 -9.32
N GLY A 57 -30.60 -16.54 -8.13
CA GLY A 57 -29.48 -16.50 -7.17
C GLY A 57 -29.43 -17.68 -6.20
N GLY A 58 -28.31 -17.83 -5.49
CA GLY A 58 -28.10 -18.76 -4.39
C GLY A 58 -28.80 -18.36 -3.08
N GLY A 59 -29.55 -17.26 -3.09
CA GLY A 59 -30.33 -16.74 -1.96
C GLY A 59 -29.47 -16.38 -0.76
N VAL A 60 -30.04 -16.47 0.45
CA VAL A 60 -29.38 -16.08 1.71
C VAL A 60 -28.01 -16.74 1.90
N GLY A 61 -27.80 -17.95 1.37
CA GLY A 61 -26.51 -18.63 1.42
C GLY A 61 -25.41 -17.87 0.68
N GLU A 62 -25.69 -17.39 -0.54
CA GLU A 62 -24.74 -16.63 -1.34
C GLU A 62 -24.41 -15.28 -0.70
N ASP A 63 -25.41 -14.58 -0.13
CA ASP A 63 -25.22 -13.29 0.55
C ASP A 63 -24.18 -13.37 1.68
N GLN A 64 -24.14 -14.49 2.42
CA GLN A 64 -23.19 -14.68 3.51
C GLN A 64 -21.73 -14.82 3.02
N PHE A 65 -21.52 -15.22 1.77
CA PHE A 65 -20.19 -15.42 1.19
C PHE A 65 -19.78 -14.33 0.21
N ALA A 66 -20.69 -13.43 -0.17
CA ALA A 66 -20.43 -12.35 -1.12
C ALA A 66 -19.26 -11.44 -0.71
N SER A 67 -19.04 -11.20 0.59
CA SER A 67 -17.88 -10.42 1.08
C SER A 67 -16.55 -11.12 0.81
N PHE A 68 -16.48 -12.44 0.95
CA PHE A 68 -15.25 -13.21 0.73
C PHE A 68 -14.83 -13.15 -0.74
N LEU A 69 -15.78 -13.20 -1.66
CA LEU A 69 -15.50 -13.08 -3.08
C LEU A 69 -15.00 -11.68 -3.42
N ARG A 70 -15.68 -10.64 -2.94
CA ARG A 70 -15.26 -9.24 -3.11
C ARG A 70 -13.86 -8.98 -2.55
N ASP A 71 -13.55 -9.54 -1.39
CA ASP A 71 -12.21 -9.43 -0.79
C ASP A 71 -11.13 -10.02 -1.70
N GLU A 72 -11.39 -11.19 -2.30
CA GLU A 72 -10.43 -11.82 -3.20
C GLU A 72 -10.31 -11.05 -4.52
N GLU A 73 -11.42 -10.63 -5.11
CA GLU A 73 -11.41 -9.78 -6.31
C GLU A 73 -10.63 -8.49 -6.07
N ALA A 74 -10.84 -7.82 -4.94
CA ALA A 74 -10.11 -6.62 -4.57
C ALA A 74 -8.60 -6.88 -4.40
N ARG A 75 -8.19 -8.01 -3.81
CA ARG A 75 -6.77 -8.40 -3.75
C ARG A 75 -6.17 -8.61 -5.13
N GLN A 76 -6.90 -9.27 -6.03
CA GLN A 76 -6.46 -9.46 -7.42
C GLN A 76 -6.34 -8.13 -8.16
N MET A 77 -7.29 -7.20 -7.97
CA MET A 77 -7.22 -5.85 -8.54
C MET A 77 -5.93 -5.14 -8.11
N VAL A 78 -5.59 -5.15 -6.82
CA VAL A 78 -4.35 -4.55 -6.30
C VAL A 78 -3.11 -5.26 -6.84
N ALA A 79 -3.11 -6.60 -6.92
CA ALA A 79 -2.01 -7.38 -7.48
C ALA A 79 -1.75 -7.03 -8.96
N HIS A 80 -2.79 -6.66 -9.72
CA HIS A 80 -2.73 -6.24 -11.11
C HIS A 80 -2.56 -4.73 -11.32
N GLY A 81 -2.27 -3.97 -10.26
CA GLY A 81 -1.92 -2.54 -10.34
C GLY A 81 -2.83 -1.62 -9.54
N GLY A 82 -3.99 -2.10 -9.09
CA GLY A 82 -4.92 -1.36 -8.25
C GLY A 82 -5.44 -0.08 -8.90
N ILE A 83 -5.82 0.88 -8.06
CA ILE A 83 -6.22 2.24 -8.46
C ILE A 83 -5.17 3.28 -8.06
N GLY A 84 -4.04 2.86 -7.49
CA GLY A 84 -2.91 3.70 -7.11
C GLY A 84 -3.00 4.29 -5.70
N LEU A 85 -3.93 3.83 -4.85
CA LEU A 85 -4.03 4.29 -3.47
C LEU A 85 -2.89 3.77 -2.59
N ALA A 86 -2.39 2.55 -2.83
CA ALA A 86 -1.29 1.98 -2.04
C ALA A 86 -0.05 2.89 -2.02
N GLU A 87 0.29 3.55 -3.12
CA GLU A 87 1.44 4.45 -3.14
C GLU A 87 1.24 5.68 -2.24
N GLN A 88 0.04 6.28 -2.27
CA GLN A 88 -0.29 7.43 -1.44
C GLN A 88 -0.30 7.04 0.05
N LEU A 89 -0.90 5.90 0.37
CA LEU A 89 -0.95 5.33 1.71
C LEU A 89 0.46 5.02 2.23
N PHE A 90 1.30 4.40 1.41
CA PHE A 90 2.70 4.14 1.75
C PHE A 90 3.44 5.44 2.10
N ARG A 91 3.34 6.47 1.25
CA ARG A 91 3.98 7.77 1.50
C ARG A 91 3.50 8.41 2.80
N ALA A 92 2.20 8.30 3.10
CA ALA A 92 1.62 8.78 4.36
C ALA A 92 2.15 8.01 5.57
N MET A 93 2.23 6.68 5.50
CA MET A 93 2.77 5.83 6.57
C MET A 93 4.26 6.09 6.83
N VAL A 94 5.07 6.23 5.77
CA VAL A 94 6.50 6.59 5.90
C VAL A 94 6.66 7.94 6.60
N LYS A 95 5.81 8.91 6.27
CA LYS A 95 5.83 10.23 6.93
C LYS A 95 5.46 10.10 8.41
N GLY A 96 4.35 9.42 8.72
CA GLY A 96 3.89 9.23 10.10
C GLY A 96 4.90 8.49 10.99
N GLN A 97 5.65 7.52 10.44
CA GLN A 97 6.73 6.84 11.18
C GLN A 97 7.87 7.80 11.56
N LYS A 98 8.27 8.69 10.64
CA LYS A 98 9.33 9.68 10.91
C LYS A 98 8.93 10.72 11.94
N ASP A 99 7.65 11.10 11.98
CA ASP A 99 7.13 12.08 12.93
C ASP A 99 6.98 11.49 14.35
N ALA A 100 6.96 10.16 14.48
CA ALA A 100 6.85 9.44 15.75
C ALA A 100 8.21 9.09 16.39
N GLU A 101 9.32 9.29 15.68
CA GLU A 101 10.71 9.18 16.16
C GLU A 101 11.23 10.54 16.68
#